data_AF-A0A3E1DMC5-F1
#
_entry.id   AF-A0A3E1DMC5-F1
#
_cell.length_a   1.000
_cell.length_b   1.000
_cell.length_c   1.000
_cell.angle_alpha   90.00
_cell.angle_beta   90.00
_cell.angle_gamma   90.00
#
_symmetry.space_group_name_H-M   'P 1'
#
loop_
_entity.id
_entity.type
_entity.pdbx_description
1 polymer ?
#
loop_
_entity_poly.entity_id
_entity_poly.type
_entity_poly.pdbx_seq_one_letter_code
_entity_poly.pdbx_strand_id
1 'polypeptide(L)'
;MPVPGFQDLMLPFLQICGDGKERTVPEIGEIIARQLQLSEVDLQETMSSGQRKFYNRVAWVKSYFGKACRLDFPSSGKFTITQRGLDLLKLNLQSIRVKTLNQFSEFEKFHKIKKFSRKQ
;
A
#
# COMPACT_ATOMS: atom_id res chain seq x y z
N MET A 1 0.01 -0.70 -20.52
CA MET A 1 0.98 0.31 -20.01
C MET A 1 1.86 -0.39 -18.99
N PRO A 2 3.17 -0.11 -18.87
CA PRO A 2 4.00 -0.85 -17.93
C PRO A 2 3.43 -0.76 -16.51
N VAL A 3 3.27 -1.92 -15.85
CA VAL A 3 2.73 -2.00 -14.48
C VAL A 3 3.52 -1.07 -13.56
N PRO A 4 2.89 -0.03 -12.97
CA PRO A 4 3.61 0.93 -12.17
C PRO A 4 4.24 0.28 -10.94
N GLY A 5 5.32 0.91 -10.46
CA GLY A 5 5.98 0.47 -9.24
C GLY A 5 5.05 0.53 -8.03
N PHE A 6 5.33 -0.28 -7.00
CA PHE A 6 4.52 -0.30 -5.78
C PHE A 6 4.43 1.08 -5.09
N GLN A 7 5.44 1.95 -5.26
CA GLN A 7 5.42 3.32 -4.72
C GLN A 7 4.37 4.19 -5.41
N ASP A 8 4.18 4.02 -6.71
CA ASP A 8 3.13 4.73 -7.45
C ASP A 8 1.74 4.29 -7.00
N LEU A 9 1.61 3.01 -6.64
CA LEU A 9 0.38 2.44 -6.11
C LEU A 9 0.07 2.87 -4.67
N MET A 10 1.02 3.41 -3.92
CA MET A 10 0.81 3.80 -2.51
C MET A 10 -0.22 4.92 -2.38
N LEU A 11 -0.12 5.96 -3.21
CA LEU A 11 -1.03 7.10 -3.18
C LEU A 11 -2.49 6.74 -3.55
N PRO A 12 -2.77 6.15 -4.72
CA PRO A 12 -4.14 5.79 -5.10
C PRO A 12 -4.74 4.76 -4.14
N PHE A 13 -3.93 3.82 -3.63
CA PHE A 13 -4.38 2.89 -2.59
C PHE A 13 -4.91 3.62 -1.36
N LEU A 14 -4.15 4.58 -0.83
CA LEU A 14 -4.57 5.32 0.35
C LEU A 14 -5.78 6.22 0.06
N GLN A 15 -5.84 6.85 -1.13
CA GLN A 15 -6.99 7.66 -1.55
C GLN A 15 -8.28 6.84 -1.61
N ILE A 16 -8.24 5.63 -2.18
CA ILE A 16 -9.39 4.72 -2.23
C ILE A 16 -9.82 4.31 -0.81
N CYS A 17 -8.85 4.07 0.08
CA CYS A 17 -9.12 3.79 1.49
C CYS A 17 -9.64 5.02 2.27
N GLY A 18 -9.39 6.23 1.78
CA GLY A 18 -9.79 7.50 2.41
C GLY A 18 -11.29 7.67 2.65
N ASP A 19 -12.11 6.81 2.06
CA ASP A 19 -13.56 6.75 2.27
C ASP A 19 -13.95 6.16 3.64
N GLY A 20 -12.99 5.60 4.40
CA GLY A 20 -13.26 5.01 5.73
C GLY A 20 -13.90 3.62 5.69
N LYS A 21 -14.15 3.07 4.49
CA LYS A 21 -14.78 1.77 4.30
C LYS A 21 -13.78 0.62 4.39
N GLU A 22 -14.24 -0.51 4.90
CA GLU A 22 -13.50 -1.77 4.90
C GLU A 22 -13.34 -2.30 3.47
N ARG A 23 -12.11 -2.58 3.08
CA ARG A 23 -11.77 -3.06 1.74
C ARG A 23 -10.85 -4.27 1.81
N THR A 24 -10.82 -5.03 0.73
CA THR A 24 -9.88 -6.13 0.54
C THR A 24 -8.80 -5.80 -0.50
N VAL A 25 -7.70 -6.56 -0.47
CA VAL A 25 -6.61 -6.44 -1.46
C VAL A 25 -7.11 -6.61 -2.89
N PRO A 26 -7.91 -7.63 -3.23
CA PRO A 26 -8.42 -7.79 -4.58
C PRO A 26 -9.33 -6.64 -5.01
N GLU A 27 -10.21 -6.13 -4.14
CA GLU A 27 -11.07 -4.99 -4.46
C GLU A 27 -10.28 -3.73 -4.78
N ILE A 28 -9.31 -3.35 -3.93
CA ILE A 28 -8.49 -2.17 -4.21
C ILE A 28 -7.64 -2.39 -5.45
N GLY A 29 -7.11 -3.60 -5.65
CA GLY A 29 -6.39 -3.94 -6.86
C GLY A 29 -7.23 -3.66 -8.10
N GLU A 30 -8.49 -4.10 -8.13
CA GLU A 30 -9.36 -3.89 -9.29
C GLU A 30 -9.68 -2.40 -9.52
N ILE A 31 -9.87 -1.63 -8.45
CA ILE A 31 -10.14 -0.18 -8.56
C ILE A 31 -8.91 0.57 -9.07
N ILE A 32 -7.74 0.28 -8.51
CA ILE A 32 -6.46 0.84 -8.98
C ILE A 32 -6.24 0.46 -10.44
N ALA A 33 -6.52 -0.79 -10.82
CA ALA A 33 -6.38 -1.24 -12.19
C ALA A 33 -7.28 -0.45 -13.15
N ARG A 34 -8.54 -0.19 -12.76
CA ARG A 34 -9.46 0.67 -13.51
C ARG A 34 -9.00 2.12 -13.57
N GLN A 35 -8.49 2.69 -12.47
CA GLN A 35 -7.96 4.05 -12.43
C GLN A 35 -6.74 4.24 -13.34
N LEU A 36 -5.85 3.27 -13.35
CA LEU A 36 -4.65 3.25 -14.18
C LEU A 36 -4.91 2.78 -15.61
N GLN A 37 -6.16 2.40 -15.93
CA GLN A 37 -6.56 1.81 -17.20
C GLN A 37 -5.63 0.66 -17.64
N LEU A 38 -5.26 -0.20 -16.67
CA LEU A 38 -4.43 -1.36 -16.96
C LEU A 38 -5.21 -2.33 -17.85
N SER A 39 -4.56 -2.80 -18.91
CA SER A 39 -5.14 -3.82 -19.76
C SER A 39 -5.17 -5.16 -19.03
N GLU A 40 -6.09 -6.04 -19.43
CA GLU A 40 -6.19 -7.38 -18.87
C GLU A 40 -4.87 -8.15 -19.00
N VAL A 41 -4.10 -7.89 -20.06
CA VAL A 41 -2.75 -8.44 -20.26
C VAL A 41 -1.78 -8.01 -19.14
N ASP A 42 -1.79 -6.74 -18.74
CA ASP A 42 -0.95 -6.22 -17.65
C ASP A 42 -1.37 -6.80 -16.28
N LEU A 43 -2.67 -7.06 -16.09
CA LEU A 43 -3.21 -7.67 -14.86
C LEU A 43 -2.96 -9.18 -14.78
N GLN A 44 -2.99 -9.86 -15.93
CA GLN A 44 -2.64 -11.27 -16.07
C GLN A 44 -1.13 -11.50 -16.13
N GLU A 45 -0.32 -10.43 -16.20
CA GLU A 45 1.12 -10.54 -16.17
C GLU A 45 1.58 -11.22 -14.86
N THR A 46 2.15 -12.41 -15.00
CA THR A 46 2.67 -13.21 -13.89
C THR A 46 4.18 -13.05 -13.77
N MET A 47 4.66 -13.07 -12.53
CA MET A 47 6.09 -13.22 -12.25
C MET A 47 6.52 -14.67 -12.46
N SER A 48 7.83 -14.92 -12.54
CA SER A 48 8.42 -16.26 -12.61
C SER A 48 8.00 -17.21 -11.47
N SER A 49 7.46 -16.66 -10.36
CA SER A 49 6.89 -17.43 -9.25
C SER A 49 5.41 -17.81 -9.40
N GLY A 50 4.76 -17.51 -10.55
CA GLY A 50 3.35 -17.83 -10.81
C GLY A 50 2.33 -16.85 -10.21
N GLN A 51 2.78 -15.86 -9.44
CA GLN A 51 1.90 -14.82 -8.88
C GLN A 51 1.72 -13.66 -9.86
N ARG A 52 0.52 -13.07 -9.89
CA ARG A 52 0.24 -11.86 -10.68
C ARG A 52 1.08 -10.69 -10.17
N LYS A 53 1.87 -10.07 -11.06
CA LYS A 53 2.81 -9.00 -10.72
C LYS A 53 2.10 -7.86 -10.03
N PHE A 54 0.98 -7.39 -10.59
CA PHE A 54 0.20 -6.29 -10.06
C PHE A 54 -0.36 -6.55 -8.64
N TYR A 55 -1.04 -7.68 -8.43
CA TYR A 55 -1.59 -8.03 -7.11
C TYR A 55 -0.49 -8.19 -6.05
N ASN A 56 0.67 -8.72 -6.45
CA ASN A 56 1.83 -8.77 -5.57
C ASN A 56 2.24 -7.35 -5.15
N ARG A 57 2.32 -6.38 -6.06
CA ARG A 57 2.62 -4.98 -5.72
C ARG A 57 1.57 -4.36 -4.77
N VAL A 58 0.29 -4.61 -4.99
CA VAL A 58 -0.79 -4.14 -4.09
C VAL A 58 -0.67 -4.74 -2.69
N ALA A 59 -0.33 -6.03 -2.59
CA ALA A 59 -0.10 -6.69 -1.31
C ALA A 59 1.09 -6.07 -0.56
N TRP A 60 2.17 -5.71 -1.26
CA TRP A 60 3.29 -4.98 -0.67
C TRP A 60 2.86 -3.62 -0.12
N VAL A 61 2.06 -2.86 -0.86
CA VAL A 61 1.51 -1.57 -0.40
C VAL A 61 0.74 -1.74 0.90
N LYS A 62 -0.18 -2.72 0.97
CA LYS A 62 -0.90 -3.06 2.21
C LYS A 62 0.05 -3.36 3.37
N SER A 63 1.07 -4.20 3.16
CA SER A 63 2.03 -4.53 4.22
C SER A 63 2.81 -3.32 4.73
N TYR A 64 3.18 -2.39 3.85
CA TYR A 64 3.87 -1.16 4.25
C TYR A 64 2.95 -0.22 5.05
N PHE A 65 1.71 -0.05 4.62
CA PHE A 65 0.76 0.79 5.36
C PHE A 65 0.33 0.19 6.69
N GLY A 66 0.19 -1.14 6.77
CA GLY A 66 -0.02 -1.84 8.04
C GLY A 66 1.15 -1.60 9.01
N LYS A 67 2.39 -1.66 8.51
CA LYS A 67 3.60 -1.33 9.31
C LYS A 67 3.68 0.14 9.72
N ALA A 68 3.09 1.04 8.96
CA ALA A 68 3.04 2.47 9.29
C ALA A 68 1.84 2.85 10.19
N CYS A 69 1.08 1.87 10.69
CA CYS A 69 -0.17 2.07 11.45
C CYS A 69 -1.17 3.00 10.75
N ARG A 70 -1.18 2.98 9.41
CA ARG A 70 -2.12 3.76 8.58
C ARG A 70 -3.35 2.96 8.16
N LEU A 71 -3.27 1.63 8.27
CA LEU A 71 -4.39 0.72 8.08
C LEU A 71 -4.63 -0.05 9.36
N ASP A 72 -5.90 -0.22 9.67
CA ASP A 72 -6.40 -1.13 10.68
C ASP A 72 -6.89 -2.42 10.01
N PHE A 73 -6.87 -3.53 10.75
CA PHE A 73 -7.31 -4.83 10.27
C PHE A 73 -8.48 -5.31 11.14
N PRO A 74 -9.69 -4.77 10.92
CA PRO A 74 -10.85 -5.10 11.75
C PRO A 74 -11.33 -6.54 11.56
N SER A 75 -10.95 -7.20 10.47
CA SER A 75 -11.37 -8.56 10.13
C SER A 75 -10.35 -9.30 9.27
N SER A 76 -10.39 -10.64 9.32
CA SER A 76 -9.50 -11.49 8.54
C SER A 76 -9.65 -11.22 7.04
N GLY A 77 -8.60 -10.68 6.41
CA GLY A 77 -8.57 -10.35 4.98
C GLY A 77 -9.05 -8.95 4.60
N LYS A 78 -9.73 -8.24 5.51
CA LYS A 78 -10.20 -6.85 5.33
C LYS A 78 -9.28 -5.86 6.04
N PHE A 79 -9.22 -4.65 5.53
CA PHE A 79 -8.52 -3.55 6.16
C PHE A 79 -9.27 -2.24 5.96
N THR A 80 -9.09 -1.31 6.90
CA THR A 80 -9.71 0.01 6.88
C THR A 80 -8.66 1.08 7.12
N ILE A 81 -8.86 2.31 6.64
CA ILE A 81 -7.94 3.40 6.94
C ILE A 81 -8.09 3.85 8.41
N THR A 82 -6.98 4.10 9.09
CA THR A 82 -7.03 4.70 10.44
C THR A 82 -7.19 6.20 10.36
N GLN A 83 -7.56 6.84 11.47
CA GLN A 83 -7.59 8.31 11.58
C GLN A 83 -6.27 8.96 11.14
N ARG A 84 -5.14 8.27 11.40
CA ARG A 84 -3.80 8.70 10.98
C ARG A 84 -3.58 8.55 9.48
N GLY A 85 -4.11 7.49 8.86
CA GLY A 85 -4.10 7.35 7.40
C GLY A 85 -4.88 8.48 6.72
N LEU A 86 -6.03 8.84 7.28
CA LEU A 86 -6.85 9.97 6.83
C LEU A 86 -6.11 11.30 6.98
N ASP A 87 -5.44 11.51 8.11
CA ASP A 87 -4.64 12.72 8.33
C ASP A 87 -3.52 12.87 7.29
N LEU A 88 -2.87 11.76 6.93
CA LEU A 88 -1.88 11.74 5.85
C LEU A 88 -2.51 12.10 4.49
N LEU A 89 -3.74 11.65 4.25
CA LEU A 89 -4.49 12.02 3.04
C LEU A 89 -4.82 13.52 2.99
N LYS A 90 -5.15 14.13 4.14
CA LYS A 90 -5.47 15.56 4.27
C LYS A 90 -4.28 16.45 3.92
N LEU A 91 -3.05 15.95 4.08
CA LEU A 91 -1.83 16.66 3.65
C LEU A 91 -1.75 16.86 2.13
N ASN A 92 -2.67 16.27 1.34
CA ASN A 92 -2.75 16.42 -0.13
C ASN A 92 -1.40 16.17 -0.81
N LEU A 93 -0.70 15.13 -0.37
CA LEU A 93 0.60 14.78 -0.93
C LEU A 93 0.44 14.31 -2.38
N GLN A 94 1.28 14.86 -3.27
CA GLN A 94 1.31 14.44 -4.67
C GLN A 94 1.84 13.02 -4.87
N SER A 95 2.57 12.46 -3.90
CA SER A 95 3.07 11.08 -3.94
C SER A 95 3.38 10.57 -2.53
N ILE A 96 2.97 9.34 -2.20
CA ILE A 96 3.36 8.67 -0.97
C ILE A 96 4.54 7.74 -1.28
N ARG A 97 5.70 8.01 -0.69
CA ARG A 97 6.87 7.14 -0.81
C ARG A 97 7.27 6.59 0.55
N VAL A 98 8.14 5.58 0.55
CA VAL A 98 8.74 5.05 1.78
C VAL A 98 9.43 6.16 2.59
N LYS A 99 10.00 7.17 1.93
CA LYS A 99 10.57 8.36 2.60
C LYS A 99 9.51 9.14 3.40
N THR A 100 8.31 9.32 2.84
CA THR A 100 7.16 9.94 3.54
C THR A 100 6.76 9.11 4.74
N LEU A 101 6.67 7.78 4.58
CA LEU A 101 6.39 6.87 5.71
C LEU A 101 7.47 6.98 6.80
N ASN A 102 8.74 7.17 6.40
CA ASN A 102 9.87 7.32 7.30
C ASN A 102 9.91 8.65 8.07
N GLN A 103 9.06 9.63 7.74
CA GLN A 103 8.90 10.84 8.55
C GLN A 103 8.00 10.60 9.76
N PHE A 104 7.25 9.49 9.81
CA PHE A 104 6.42 9.16 10.95
C PHE A 104 7.22 8.34 11.96
N SER A 105 7.33 8.86 13.19
CA SER A 105 8.15 8.27 14.25
C SER A 105 7.75 6.84 14.62
N GLU A 106 6.49 6.40 14.39
CA GLU A 106 6.11 4.99 14.55
C GLU A 106 6.70 4.07 13.49
N PHE A 107 6.80 4.52 12.24
CA PHE A 107 7.48 3.77 11.19
C PHE A 107 8.98 3.77 11.43
N GLU A 108 9.55 4.87 11.94
CA GLU A 108 10.95 4.90 12.39
C GLU A 108 11.20 3.92 13.54
N LYS A 109 10.28 3.78 14.51
CA LYS A 109 10.40 2.75 15.57
C LYS A 109 10.43 1.35 14.95
N PHE A 110 9.57 1.03 14.00
CA PHE A 110 9.60 -0.25 13.28
C PHE A 110 10.88 -0.44 12.43
N HIS A 111 11.36 0.61 11.76
CA HIS A 111 12.57 0.58 10.94
C HIS A 111 13.85 0.49 11.79
N LYS A 112 13.88 1.15 12.97
CA LYS A 112 14.97 1.06 13.96
C LYS A 112 15.02 -0.31 14.63
N ILE A 113 13.89 -0.95 14.90
CA ILE A 113 13.87 -2.34 15.42
C ILE A 113 14.56 -3.30 14.44
N LYS A 114 14.44 -3.09 13.12
CA LYS A 114 15.18 -3.87 12.12
C LYS A 114 16.67 -3.51 12.02
N LYS A 115 17.08 -2.31 12.43
CA LYS A 115 18.48 -1.89 12.46
C LYS A 115 19.25 -2.36 13.69
N PHE A 116 18.55 -2.74 14.78
CA PHE A 116 19.19 -3.27 16.00
C PHE A 116 19.44 -4.79 15.98
N SER A 117 19.16 -5.46 14.87
CA SER A 117 19.54 -6.87 14.63
C SER A 117 20.51 -7.02 13.46
N ARG A 118 21.43 -6.05 13.30
CA ARG A 118 22.74 -6.31 12.72
C ARG A 118 23.77 -6.01 13.79
N LYS A 119 24.12 -7.08 14.48
CA LYS A 119 25.29 -7.24 15.33
C LYS A 119 26.53 -6.75 14.56
N GLN A 120 27.26 -5.81 15.13
CA GLN A 120 28.70 -5.95 15.32
C GLN A 120 29.14 -5.06 16.47
#